data_AF-A0A840QDZ9-F1
#
_entry.id   AF-A0A840QDZ9-F1
#
_cell.length_a   1.000
_cell.length_b   1.000
_cell.length_c   1.000
_cell.angle_alpha   90.00
_cell.angle_beta   90.00
_cell.angle_gamma   90.00
#
_symmetry.space_group_name_H-M   'P 1'
#
loop_
_entity.id
_entity.type
_entity.pdbx_description
1 polymer ?
#
loop_
_entity_poly.entity_id
_entity_poly.type
_entity_poly.pdbx_seq_one_letter_code
_entity_poly.pdbx_strand_id
1 'polypeptide(L)'
;MAGFSYAPQLADLPDQKLWRIDTKADYGPFGTAARGRIDLERVRRNWEDIPRVTASIHTGAVRAHDVIRMLSRDGHPTPLGEAIAHYGRIHKTLHVLHLVDDTGYRRDIKAQANLQEGRHALARRIFHGQRGGRYSFLAPELAGGLRPLRDPSGPDEVEID
;
A
#
# COMPACT_ATOMS: atom_id res chain seq x y z
N MET A 1 -12.80 -12.31 4.12
CA MET A 1 -11.77 -11.68 3.26
C MET A 1 -12.36 -10.38 2.75
N ALA A 2 -11.75 -9.23 3.07
CA ALA A 2 -12.17 -7.95 2.50
C ALA A 2 -11.95 -8.00 0.99
N GLY A 3 -12.95 -7.66 0.17
CA GLY A 3 -12.99 -7.84 -1.29
C GLY A 3 -11.99 -7.01 -2.11
N PHE A 4 -10.80 -6.76 -1.58
CA PHE A 4 -9.71 -6.05 -2.23
C PHE A 4 -8.58 -7.03 -2.54
N SER A 5 -8.23 -7.16 -3.82
CA SER A 5 -7.08 -7.95 -4.26
C SER A 5 -5.87 -7.04 -4.46
N TYR A 6 -4.76 -7.36 -3.82
CA TYR A 6 -3.51 -6.63 -4.01
C TYR A 6 -2.85 -7.10 -5.32
N ALA A 7 -2.90 -6.25 -6.35
CA ALA A 7 -2.40 -6.57 -7.67
C ALA A 7 -1.53 -5.41 -8.20
N PRO A 8 -0.26 -5.30 -7.75
CA PRO A 8 0.62 -4.21 -8.14
C PRO A 8 1.06 -4.33 -9.60
N GLN A 9 1.25 -3.20 -10.28
CA GLN A 9 1.91 -3.22 -11.59
C GLN A 9 3.40 -3.50 -11.40
N LEU A 10 3.90 -4.55 -12.04
CA LEU A 10 5.32 -4.90 -12.07
C LEU A 10 5.98 -4.24 -13.30
N ALA A 11 7.06 -3.50 -13.09
CA ALA A 11 7.82 -2.86 -14.18
C ALA A 11 8.66 -3.88 -14.96
N ASP A 12 9.34 -4.80 -14.24
CA ASP A 12 10.28 -5.75 -14.83
C ASP A 12 9.83 -7.20 -14.58
N LEU A 13 8.96 -7.72 -15.47
CA LEU A 13 8.53 -9.11 -15.43
C LEU A 13 9.67 -10.14 -15.58
N PRO A 14 10.64 -9.96 -16.51
CA PRO A 14 11.67 -10.97 -16.79
C PRO A 14 12.58 -11.26 -15.58
N ASP A 15 12.77 -10.27 -14.70
CA ASP A 15 13.63 -10.38 -13.52
C ASP A 15 12.89 -10.83 -12.25
N GLN A 16 11.57 -11.12 -12.35
CA GLN A 16 10.82 -11.57 -11.17
C GLN A 16 11.23 -12.98 -10.74
N LYS A 17 11.81 -13.06 -9.54
CA LYS A 17 12.05 -14.34 -8.86
C LYS A 17 10.72 -15.00 -8.49
N LEU A 18 10.46 -16.17 -9.09
CA LEU A 18 9.36 -17.05 -8.72
C LEU A 18 9.79 -18.00 -7.60
N TRP A 19 8.80 -18.47 -6.84
CA TRP A 19 9.03 -19.35 -5.70
C TRP A 19 8.29 -20.66 -5.85
N ARG A 20 8.98 -21.78 -5.67
CA ARG A 20 8.40 -23.13 -5.68
C ARG A 20 8.14 -23.63 -4.27
N ILE A 21 7.09 -24.44 -4.13
CA ILE A 21 6.71 -25.10 -2.88
C ILE A 21 7.48 -26.41 -2.76
N ASP A 22 7.34 -27.30 -3.74
CA ASP A 22 8.09 -28.54 -3.81
C ASP A 22 9.36 -28.34 -4.63
N THR A 23 10.52 -28.69 -4.08
CA THR A 23 11.80 -28.62 -4.82
C THR A 23 12.04 -29.81 -5.72
N LYS A 24 11.31 -30.92 -5.52
CA LYS A 24 11.45 -32.18 -6.26
C LYS A 24 10.48 -32.28 -7.44
N ALA A 25 9.42 -31.47 -7.46
CA ALA A 25 8.49 -31.41 -8.57
C ALA A 25 9.13 -30.82 -9.83
N ASP A 26 8.73 -31.34 -10.98
CA ASP A 26 9.07 -30.77 -12.28
C ASP A 26 8.10 -29.63 -12.63
N TYR A 27 8.62 -28.42 -12.79
CA TYR A 27 7.86 -27.23 -13.18
C TYR A 27 8.04 -26.90 -14.67
N GLY A 28 8.67 -27.79 -15.43
CA GLY A 28 8.90 -27.64 -16.86
C GLY A 28 9.65 -26.33 -17.18
N PRO A 29 9.16 -25.53 -18.15
CA PRO A 29 9.80 -24.28 -18.57
C PRO A 29 10.00 -23.26 -17.43
N PHE A 30 9.21 -23.33 -16.35
CA PHE A 30 9.31 -22.41 -15.22
C PHE A 30 10.44 -22.75 -14.25
N GLY A 31 11.11 -23.90 -14.39
CA GLY A 31 12.22 -24.29 -13.51
C GLY A 31 13.34 -23.25 -13.44
N THR A 32 13.65 -22.59 -14.56
CA THR A 32 14.69 -21.55 -14.65
C THR A 32 14.31 -20.24 -13.95
N ALA A 33 13.00 -19.95 -13.86
CA ALA A 33 12.44 -18.76 -13.20
C ALA A 33 12.12 -19.00 -11.71
N ALA A 34 11.76 -20.23 -11.34
CA ALA A 34 11.42 -20.68 -9.99
C ALA A 34 12.66 -20.93 -9.10
N ARG A 35 13.48 -19.89 -8.92
CA ARG A 35 14.74 -19.95 -8.17
C ARG A 35 14.56 -19.88 -6.65
N GLY A 36 13.39 -19.47 -6.17
CA GLY A 36 13.07 -19.37 -4.74
C GLY A 36 12.41 -20.62 -4.16
N ARG A 37 12.56 -20.87 -2.86
CA ARG A 37 11.85 -21.94 -2.13
C ARG A 37 10.92 -21.35 -1.07
N ILE A 38 9.68 -21.84 -1.02
CA ILE A 38 8.74 -21.58 0.08
C ILE A 38 8.88 -22.68 1.11
N ASP A 39 9.06 -22.30 2.37
CA ASP A 39 9.01 -23.20 3.52
C ASP A 39 7.59 -23.16 4.08
N LEU A 40 6.78 -24.17 3.72
CA LEU A 40 5.41 -24.28 4.20
C LEU A 40 5.34 -24.58 5.70
N GLU A 41 6.37 -25.18 6.29
CA GLU A 41 6.36 -25.51 7.70
C GLU A 41 6.44 -24.25 8.56
N ARG A 42 7.20 -23.24 8.13
CA ARG A 42 7.20 -21.91 8.76
C ARG A 42 5.81 -21.26 8.72
N VAL A 43 5.10 -21.40 7.61
CA VAL A 43 3.73 -20.89 7.46
C VAL A 43 2.78 -21.66 8.38
N ARG A 44 2.84 -22.99 8.40
CA ARG A 44 1.99 -23.83 9.26
C ARG A 44 2.17 -23.53 10.73
N ARG A 45 3.41 -23.41 11.21
CA ARG A 45 3.72 -23.12 12.62
C ARG A 45 3.14 -21.82 13.14
N ASN A 46 2.93 -20.83 12.27
CA ASN A 46 2.40 -19.51 12.65
C ASN A 46 1.02 -19.25 12.03
N TRP A 47 0.35 -20.30 11.54
CA TRP A 47 -0.86 -20.13 10.72
C TRP A 47 -1.98 -19.40 11.46
N GLU A 48 -2.15 -19.62 12.75
CA GLU A 48 -3.20 -18.96 13.55
C GLU A 48 -2.94 -17.47 13.78
N ASP A 49 -1.67 -17.06 13.84
CA ASP A 49 -1.29 -15.68 14.11
C ASP A 49 -1.38 -14.78 12.87
N ILE A 50 -1.17 -15.34 11.67
CA ILE A 50 -1.28 -14.60 10.40
C ILE A 50 -2.68 -13.95 10.22
N PRO A 51 -3.81 -14.68 10.30
CA PRO A 51 -5.13 -14.09 10.17
C PRO A 51 -5.47 -13.21 11.39
N ARG A 52 -4.97 -13.52 12.59
CA ARG A 52 -5.17 -12.68 13.78
C ARG A 52 -4.56 -11.29 13.58
N VAL A 53 -3.32 -11.21 13.14
CA VAL A 53 -2.65 -9.93 12.83
C VAL A 53 -3.36 -9.19 11.69
N THR A 54 -3.75 -9.92 10.64
CA THR A 54 -4.48 -9.34 9.51
C THR A 54 -5.82 -8.76 9.94
N ALA A 55 -6.57 -9.47 10.78
CA ALA A 55 -7.83 -9.03 11.35
C ALA A 55 -7.63 -7.80 12.25
N SER A 56 -6.61 -7.80 13.12
CA SER A 56 -6.29 -6.65 13.98
C SER A 56 -5.96 -5.38 13.19
N ILE A 57 -5.28 -5.50 12.05
CA ILE A 57 -5.06 -4.38 11.14
C ILE A 57 -6.40 -3.94 10.52
N HIS A 58 -7.17 -4.89 10.02
CA HIS A 58 -8.42 -4.61 9.30
C HIS A 58 -9.49 -3.96 10.20
N THR A 59 -9.56 -4.35 11.47
CA THR A 59 -10.49 -3.78 12.45
C THR A 59 -9.96 -2.48 13.09
N GLY A 60 -8.73 -2.06 12.76
CA GLY A 60 -8.11 -0.87 13.33
C GLY A 60 -7.62 -1.04 14.79
N ALA A 61 -7.63 -2.27 15.32
CA ALA A 61 -7.12 -2.55 16.66
C ALA A 61 -5.60 -2.28 16.78
N VAL A 62 -4.86 -2.46 15.70
CA VAL A 62 -3.43 -2.12 15.59
C VAL A 62 -3.17 -1.41 14.27
N ARG A 63 -2.31 -0.40 14.27
CA ARG A 63 -1.91 0.27 13.02
C ARG A 63 -0.92 -0.60 12.26
N ALA A 64 -1.04 -0.63 10.92
CA ALA A 64 -0.15 -1.44 10.07
C ALA A 64 1.35 -1.15 10.29
N HIS A 65 1.71 0.11 10.56
CA HIS A 65 3.11 0.50 10.82
C HIS A 65 3.70 -0.15 12.09
N ASP A 66 2.89 -0.32 13.14
CA ASP A 66 3.32 -0.97 14.38
C ASP A 66 3.53 -2.46 14.15
N VAL A 67 2.62 -3.08 13.38
CA VAL A 67 2.77 -4.48 12.97
C VAL A 67 4.05 -4.69 12.18
N ILE A 68 4.37 -3.82 11.21
CA ILE A 68 5.62 -3.94 10.43
C ILE A 68 6.85 -3.90 11.33
N ARG A 69 6.87 -3.02 12.34
CA ARG A 69 7.95 -2.95 13.35
C ARG A 69 7.99 -4.20 14.23
N MET A 70 6.84 -4.70 14.68
CA MET A 70 6.75 -5.92 15.46
C MET A 70 7.26 -7.14 14.67
N LEU A 71 6.96 -7.22 13.37
CA LEU A 71 7.37 -8.32 12.50
C LEU A 71 8.87 -8.27 12.18
N SER A 72 9.53 -7.12 12.31
CA SER A 72 10.96 -6.90 12.02
C SER A 72 11.69 -6.38 13.27
N ARG A 73 12.23 -7.29 14.08
CA ARG A 73 12.97 -6.92 15.30
C ARG A 73 14.44 -6.68 14.95
N ASP A 74 14.96 -5.48 15.22
CA ASP A 74 16.36 -5.10 14.97
C ASP A 74 16.81 -5.35 13.53
N GLY A 75 15.90 -5.20 12.56
CA GLY A 75 16.17 -5.45 11.13
C GLY A 75 16.07 -6.91 10.71
N HIS A 76 15.82 -7.83 11.64
CA HIS A 76 15.60 -9.24 11.35
C HIS A 76 14.12 -9.63 11.43
N PRO A 77 13.61 -10.38 10.45
CA PRO A 77 12.24 -10.85 10.50
C PRO A 77 12.07 -11.82 11.68
N THR A 78 11.02 -11.58 12.48
CA THR A 78 10.56 -12.52 13.50
C THR A 78 10.04 -13.81 12.86
N PRO A 79 9.84 -14.92 13.60
CA PRO A 79 9.25 -16.14 13.04
C PRO A 79 7.89 -15.89 12.35
N LEU A 80 7.06 -15.02 12.93
CA LEU A 80 5.80 -14.59 12.32
C LEU A 80 6.03 -13.73 11.07
N GLY A 81 7.00 -12.81 11.11
CA GLY A 81 7.41 -12.00 9.95
C GLY A 81 7.91 -12.85 8.78
N GLU A 82 8.72 -13.87 9.07
CA GLU A 82 9.17 -14.85 8.08
C GLU A 82 8.01 -15.68 7.53
N ALA A 83 7.10 -16.14 8.39
CA ALA A 83 5.92 -16.89 7.97
C ALA A 83 5.04 -16.06 7.02
N ILE A 84 4.77 -14.80 7.36
CA ILE A 84 4.04 -13.86 6.50
C ILE A 84 4.80 -13.60 5.19
N ALA A 85 6.12 -13.47 5.23
CA ALA A 85 6.93 -13.32 4.02
C ALA A 85 6.85 -14.56 3.12
N HIS A 86 6.91 -15.77 3.69
CA HIS A 86 6.74 -17.03 2.96
C HIS A 86 5.33 -17.16 2.36
N TYR A 87 4.30 -16.79 3.10
CA TYR A 87 2.92 -16.75 2.62
C TYR A 87 2.72 -15.74 1.49
N GLY A 88 3.33 -14.55 1.61
CA GLY A 88 3.30 -13.52 0.58
C GLY A 88 4.00 -13.93 -0.71
N ARG A 89 5.07 -14.74 -0.65
CA ARG A 89 5.77 -15.28 -1.83
C ARG A 89 4.88 -16.18 -2.69
N ILE A 90 3.91 -16.88 -2.09
CA ILE A 90 2.91 -17.68 -2.82
C ILE A 90 2.05 -16.74 -3.67
N HIS A 91 1.46 -15.72 -3.04
CA HIS A 91 0.61 -14.74 -3.71
C HIS A 91 1.37 -13.97 -4.78
N LYS A 92 2.63 -13.57 -4.51
CA LYS A 92 3.50 -12.94 -5.49
C LYS A 92 3.70 -13.84 -6.72
N THR A 93 4.02 -15.11 -6.50
CA THR A 93 4.26 -16.06 -7.59
C THR A 93 3.01 -16.25 -8.45
N LEU A 94 1.84 -16.47 -7.82
CA LEU A 94 0.56 -16.57 -8.53
C LEU A 94 0.21 -15.30 -9.30
N HIS A 95 0.42 -14.13 -8.69
CA HIS A 95 0.18 -12.85 -9.33
C HIS A 95 1.04 -12.68 -10.60
N VAL A 96 2.34 -13.03 -10.55
CA VAL A 96 3.22 -12.95 -11.73
C VAL A 96 2.77 -13.92 -12.82
N LEU A 97 2.39 -15.15 -12.46
CA LEU A 97 1.90 -16.13 -13.43
C LEU A 97 0.62 -15.66 -14.11
N HIS A 98 -0.34 -15.13 -13.35
CA HIS A 98 -1.57 -14.54 -13.92
C HIS A 98 -1.27 -13.33 -14.81
N LEU A 99 -0.28 -12.51 -14.44
CA LEU A 99 0.10 -11.35 -15.24
C LEU A 99 0.70 -11.73 -16.60
N VAL A 100 1.37 -12.89 -16.69
CA VAL A 100 1.89 -13.46 -17.94
C VAL A 100 0.77 -14.05 -18.79
N ASP A 101 -0.12 -14.83 -18.17
CA ASP A 101 -1.15 -15.63 -18.85
C ASP A 101 -2.35 -14.80 -19.31
N ASP A 102 -2.83 -13.87 -18.48
CA ASP A 102 -4.09 -13.14 -18.72
C ASP A 102 -3.84 -11.66 -19.08
N THR A 103 -4.22 -11.32 -20.32
CA THR A 103 -4.15 -9.94 -20.83
C THR A 103 -5.23 -9.02 -20.25
N GLY A 104 -6.40 -9.55 -19.86
CA GLY A 104 -7.46 -8.84 -19.17
C GLY A 104 -7.04 -8.41 -17.78
N TYR A 105 -6.53 -9.36 -16.98
CA TYR A 105 -5.95 -9.08 -15.66
C TYR A 105 -4.84 -8.02 -15.71
N ARG A 106 -3.97 -8.07 -16.73
CA ARG A 106 -2.93 -7.06 -16.95
C ARG A 106 -3.50 -5.66 -17.23
N ARG A 107 -4.61 -5.57 -17.98
CA ARG A 107 -5.28 -4.29 -18.27
C ARG A 107 -5.93 -3.72 -17.00
N ASP A 108 -6.57 -4.56 -16.20
CA ASP A 108 -7.21 -4.13 -14.95
C ASP A 108 -6.20 -3.57 -13.96
N ILE A 109 -5.05 -4.22 -13.80
CA ILE A 109 -3.94 -3.73 -12.97
C ILE A 109 -3.44 -2.37 -13.47
N LYS A 110 -3.23 -2.22 -14.78
CA LYS A 110 -2.81 -0.94 -15.37
C LYS A 110 -3.85 0.15 -15.15
N ALA A 111 -5.14 -0.16 -15.26
CA ALA A 111 -6.21 0.79 -15.00
C ALA A 111 -6.20 1.25 -13.52
N GLN A 112 -6.00 0.34 -12.57
CA GLN A 112 -5.86 0.67 -11.15
C GLN A 112 -4.62 1.52 -10.86
N ALA A 113 -3.48 1.17 -11.47
CA ALA A 113 -2.24 1.95 -11.33
C ALA A 113 -2.39 3.38 -11.87
N ASN A 114 -2.97 3.52 -13.07
CA ASN A 114 -3.25 4.83 -13.69
C ASN A 114 -4.20 5.67 -12.83
N LEU A 115 -5.20 5.05 -12.18
CA LEU A 115 -6.11 5.75 -11.27
C LEU A 115 -5.36 6.30 -10.04
N GLN A 116 -4.46 5.51 -9.45
CA GLN A 116 -3.65 5.96 -8.31
C GLN A 116 -2.70 7.08 -8.71
N GLU A 117 -2.01 6.94 -9.85
CA GLU A 117 -1.13 7.99 -10.38
C GLU A 117 -1.90 9.28 -10.68
N GLY A 118 -3.08 9.18 -11.28
CA GLY A 118 -3.98 10.31 -11.52
C GLY A 118 -4.41 11.02 -10.23
N ARG A 119 -4.73 10.26 -9.18
CA ARG A 119 -5.04 10.81 -7.85
C ARG A 119 -3.84 11.50 -7.23
N HIS A 120 -2.66 10.90 -7.29
CA HIS A 120 -1.43 11.52 -6.78
C HIS A 120 -1.05 12.77 -7.57
N ALA A 121 -1.22 12.78 -8.90
CA ALA A 121 -1.00 13.94 -9.74
C ALA A 121 -1.99 15.07 -9.45
N LEU A 122 -3.26 14.74 -9.24
CA LEU A 122 -4.30 15.70 -8.82
C LEU A 122 -3.98 16.28 -7.44
N ALA A 123 -3.65 15.44 -6.46
CA ALA A 123 -3.23 15.88 -5.13
C ALA A 123 -2.03 16.83 -5.24
N ARG A 124 -0.97 16.44 -5.97
CA ARG A 124 0.17 17.33 -6.25
C ARG A 124 -0.29 18.64 -6.89
N ARG A 125 -1.16 18.63 -7.89
CA ARG A 125 -1.65 19.85 -8.55
C ARG A 125 -2.44 20.75 -7.60
N ILE A 126 -3.28 20.19 -6.74
CA ILE A 126 -4.02 20.92 -5.71
C ILE A 126 -3.05 21.51 -4.67
N PHE A 127 -2.12 20.71 -4.15
CA PHE A 127 -1.13 21.15 -3.16
C PHE A 127 -0.08 22.12 -3.73
N HIS A 128 0.28 22.03 -5.02
CA HIS A 128 1.15 23.00 -5.70
C HIS A 128 0.40 24.27 -6.15
N GLY A 129 -0.92 24.20 -6.35
CA GLY A 129 -1.79 25.36 -6.53
C GLY A 129 -2.05 26.15 -5.23
N GLN A 130 -1.71 25.58 -4.07
CA GLN A 130 -1.84 26.22 -2.75
C GLN A 130 -0.64 27.09 -2.34
N ARG A 131 0.00 27.79 -3.29
CA ARG A 131 0.74 29.04 -2.98
C ARG A 131 -0.13 30.30 -3.06
N GLY A 132 -1.45 30.19 -3.28
CA GLY A 132 -2.30 31.38 -3.41
C GLY A 132 -3.80 31.23 -3.13
N GLY A 133 -4.28 30.19 -2.45
CA GLY A 133 -5.72 30.09 -2.17
C GLY A 133 -6.06 29.10 -1.07
N ARG A 134 -6.53 29.62 0.06
CA ARG A 134 -7.02 28.83 1.20
C ARG A 134 -8.39 28.25 0.81
N TYR A 135 -8.49 26.94 0.61
CA TYR A 135 -9.78 26.28 0.64
C TYR A 135 -10.15 26.07 2.11
N SER A 136 -11.06 26.88 2.65
CA SER A 136 -11.79 26.49 3.85
C SER A 136 -12.78 25.41 3.42
N PHE A 137 -12.65 24.21 3.99
CA PHE A 137 -13.83 23.38 4.13
C PHE A 137 -14.77 24.15 5.04
N LEU A 138 -15.83 24.73 4.47
CA LEU A 138 -16.97 25.16 5.26
C LEU A 138 -17.55 23.89 5.89
N ALA A 139 -17.16 23.61 7.12
CA ALA A 139 -17.99 22.83 8.01
C ALA A 139 -19.31 23.62 8.16
N PRO A 140 -20.47 23.00 7.93
CA PRO A 140 -21.73 23.69 8.08
C PRO A 140 -21.92 24.03 9.57
N GLU A 141 -22.07 25.33 9.80
CA GLU A 141 -22.64 26.00 10.97
C GLU A 141 -22.22 25.52 12.37
N LEU A 142 -21.31 26.29 12.98
CA LEU A 142 -21.44 26.67 14.38
C LEU A 142 -21.43 28.19 14.48
N ALA A 143 -22.36 28.69 15.27
CA ALA A 143 -22.86 30.05 15.30
C ALA A 143 -21.83 31.11 15.73
N GLY A 144 -22.01 32.31 15.18
CA GLY A 144 -21.71 33.56 15.88
C GLY A 144 -20.38 34.22 15.53
N GLY A 145 -20.47 35.31 14.76
CA GLY A 145 -19.47 36.38 14.75
C GLY A 145 -18.58 36.43 13.53
N LEU A 146 -19.09 36.95 12.40
CA LEU A 146 -18.25 37.46 11.32
C LEU A 146 -17.48 38.68 11.85
N ARG A 147 -16.19 38.51 12.17
CA ARG A 147 -15.26 39.64 12.24
C ARG A 147 -14.86 39.99 10.80
N PRO A 148 -14.95 41.26 10.37
CA PRO A 148 -14.37 41.65 9.09
C PRO A 148 -12.86 41.41 9.12
N LEU A 149 -12.36 40.73 8.09
CA LEU A 149 -10.94 40.45 7.90
C LEU A 149 -10.24 41.76 7.54
N ARG A 150 -9.27 42.19 8.35
CA ARG A 150 -8.43 43.37 8.08
C ARG A 150 -7.76 43.19 6.71
N ASP A 151 -7.96 44.17 5.82
CA ASP A 151 -7.34 44.22 4.50
C ASP A 151 -5.82 44.46 4.66
N PRO A 152 -4.95 43.55 4.20
CA PRO A 152 -3.50 43.73 4.24
C PRO A 152 -2.96 44.76 3.22
N SER A 153 -3.82 45.41 2.43
CA SER A 153 -3.46 46.47 1.47
C SER A 153 -4.05 47.85 1.83
N GLY A 154 -4.73 47.98 2.97
CA GLY A 154 -5.19 49.27 3.47
C GLY A 154 -4.02 50.12 4.00
N PRO A 155 -4.06 51.46 3.89
CA PRO A 155 -3.00 52.30 4.43
C PRO A 155 -2.83 52.05 5.93
N ASP A 156 -1.58 51.94 6.39
CA ASP A 156 -1.28 51.84 7.81
C ASP A 156 -1.74 53.15 8.49
N GLU A 157 -2.84 53.09 9.22
CA GLU A 157 -3.23 54.17 10.14
C GLU A 157 -2.14 54.29 11.19
N VAL A 158 -1.38 55.38 11.08
CA VAL A 158 -0.36 55.81 12.03
C VAL A 158 -1.05 56.60 13.13
N GLU A 159 -0.57 56.39 14.38
CA GLU A 159 -0.48 57.42 15.44
C GLU A 159 -1.81 57.74 16.20
N ILE A 160 -1.94 58.04 17.50
CA ILE A 160 -1.12 58.43 18.68
C ILE A 160 -1.97 58.15 19.95
N ASP A 161 -1.28 57.98 21.09
CA ASP A 161 -1.70 57.96 22.52
C ASP A 161 -2.53 56.79 23.06
#